data_AF-A0A5S3RNA9-F1
#
_entry.id   AF-A0A5S3RNA9-F1
#
_cell.length_a   1.000
_cell.length_b   1.000
_cell.length_c   1.000
_cell.angle_alpha   90.00
_cell.angle_beta   90.00
_cell.angle_gamma   90.00
#
_symmetry.space_group_name_H-M   'P 1'
#
loop_
_entity.id
_entity.type
_entity.pdbx_description
1 polymer ?
#
loop_
_entity_poly.entity_id
_entity_poly.type
_entity_poly.pdbx_seq_one_letter_code
_entity_poly.pdbx_strand_id
1 'polypeptide(L)'
;MDKNLALKYQSYMEDVAPNVITILRAHLIIEEQLNQILEIIAFDYSSLCKAKLSFSQLVRIVQAFLDDPCHPNLFPSIVNLNKLRNMIAHNLEPCDLEKQITKFITSASNGIEKDIELEEGESINLEFCLGLIMGQLSATIESIKP
;
A
#
# COMPACT_ATOMS: atom_id res chain seq x y z
N MET A 1 -23.21 -7.36 29.87
CA MET A 1 -22.28 -7.51 28.72
C MET A 1 -22.40 -8.94 28.25
N ASP A 2 -22.74 -9.14 26.98
CA ASP A 2 -22.90 -10.50 26.43
C ASP A 2 -21.53 -11.20 26.49
N LYS A 3 -21.42 -12.26 27.30
CA LYS A 3 -20.16 -13.02 27.48
C LYS A 3 -19.64 -13.54 26.13
N ASN A 4 -20.54 -13.79 25.18
CA ASN A 4 -20.18 -14.27 23.85
C ASN A 4 -19.48 -13.19 23.01
N LEU A 5 -19.95 -11.93 23.13
CA LEU A 5 -19.33 -10.79 22.46
C LEU A 5 -17.95 -10.46 23.05
N ALA A 6 -17.79 -10.57 24.39
CA ALA A 6 -16.52 -10.33 25.06
C ALA A 6 -15.45 -11.37 24.67
N LEU A 7 -15.82 -12.65 24.59
CA LEU A 7 -14.92 -13.72 24.14
C LEU A 7 -14.55 -13.57 22.67
N LYS A 8 -15.51 -13.20 21.82
CA LYS A 8 -15.27 -12.93 20.39
C LYS A 8 -14.36 -11.70 20.19
N TYR A 9 -14.53 -10.66 21.00
CA TYR A 9 -13.64 -9.50 20.99
C TYR A 9 -12.21 -9.89 21.37
N GLN A 10 -12.05 -10.69 22.44
CA GLN A 10 -10.74 -11.14 22.89
C GLN A 10 -10.02 -11.99 21.82
N SER A 11 -10.74 -12.88 21.12
CA SER A 11 -10.13 -13.66 20.04
C SER A 11 -9.68 -12.77 18.86
N TYR A 12 -10.42 -11.71 18.53
CA TYR A 12 -10.00 -10.75 17.49
C TYR A 12 -8.76 -9.93 17.86
N MET A 13 -8.57 -9.65 19.15
CA MET A 13 -7.42 -8.87 19.62
C MET A 13 -6.15 -9.72 19.73
N GLU A 14 -6.28 -11.03 19.94
CA GLU A 14 -5.15 -11.95 20.13
C GLU A 14 -4.59 -12.51 18.81
N ASP A 15 -5.35 -12.47 17.70
CA ASP A 15 -5.05 -13.27 16.49
C ASP A 15 -5.06 -12.47 15.17
N VAL A 16 -4.43 -11.27 15.17
CA VAL A 16 -4.27 -10.51 13.92
C VAL A 16 -3.13 -11.10 13.10
N ALA A 17 -3.46 -11.66 11.93
CA ALA A 17 -2.50 -12.26 11.02
C ALA A 17 -1.34 -11.29 10.67
N PRO A 18 -0.07 -11.72 10.69
CA PRO A 18 1.08 -10.85 10.43
C PRO A 18 0.99 -10.07 9.12
N ASN A 19 0.53 -10.71 8.04
CA ASN A 19 0.37 -10.07 6.73
C ASN A 19 -0.61 -8.89 6.76
N VAL A 20 -1.67 -8.96 7.58
CA VAL A 20 -2.63 -7.85 7.77
C VAL A 20 -1.90 -6.64 8.35
N ILE A 21 -1.10 -6.84 9.39
CA ILE A 21 -0.34 -5.78 10.04
C ILE A 21 0.66 -5.16 9.04
N THR A 22 1.37 -6.01 8.28
CA THR A 22 2.32 -5.58 7.25
C THR A 22 1.63 -4.69 6.19
N ILE A 23 0.48 -5.11 5.67
CA ILE A 23 -0.28 -4.35 4.67
C ILE A 23 -0.74 -3.00 5.21
N LEU A 24 -1.29 -2.98 6.43
CA LEU A 24 -1.78 -1.75 7.06
C LEU A 24 -0.64 -0.77 7.33
N ARG A 25 0.51 -1.24 7.80
CA ARG A 25 1.70 -0.40 8.01
C ARG A 25 2.26 0.14 6.70
N ALA A 26 2.44 -0.72 5.70
CA ALA A 26 2.98 -0.32 4.41
C ALA A 26 2.09 0.72 3.72
N HIS A 27 0.76 0.58 3.83
CA HIS A 27 -0.17 1.58 3.32
C HIS A 27 0.05 2.97 3.94
N LEU A 28 0.25 3.07 5.24
CA LEU A 28 0.49 4.35 5.92
C LEU A 28 1.81 4.97 5.48
N ILE A 29 2.87 4.17 5.35
CA ILE A 29 4.19 4.65 4.88
C ILE A 29 4.08 5.16 3.44
N ILE A 30 3.40 4.41 2.56
CA ILE A 30 3.19 4.83 1.17
C ILE A 30 2.34 6.10 1.11
N GLU A 31 1.30 6.23 1.94
CA GLU A 31 0.51 7.47 2.04
C GLU A 31 1.37 8.66 2.47
N GLU A 32 2.25 8.48 3.44
CA GLU A 32 3.20 9.51 3.86
C GLU A 32 4.15 9.92 2.72
N GLN A 33 4.74 8.96 2.01
CA GLN A 33 5.61 9.23 0.87
C GLN A 33 4.89 9.97 -0.25
N LEU A 34 3.65 9.60 -0.57
CA LEU A 34 2.83 10.31 -1.55
C LEU A 34 2.53 11.75 -1.12
N ASN A 35 2.28 11.98 0.17
CA ASN A 35 2.10 13.32 0.72
C ASN A 35 3.40 14.14 0.63
N GLN A 36 4.56 13.54 0.91
CA GLN A 36 5.86 14.19 0.75
C GLN A 36 6.12 14.59 -0.71
N ILE A 37 5.81 13.71 -1.67
CA ILE A 37 5.90 14.05 -3.10
C ILE A 37 5.01 15.25 -3.40
N LEU A 38 3.75 15.23 -2.92
CA LEU A 38 2.81 16.31 -3.13
C LEU A 38 3.27 17.64 -2.51
N GLU A 39 3.90 17.57 -1.33
CA GLU A 39 4.48 18.74 -0.65
C GLU A 39 5.62 19.37 -1.45
N ILE A 40 6.46 18.55 -2.11
CA ILE A 40 7.57 19.05 -2.94
C ILE A 40 7.06 19.70 -4.23
N ILE A 41 6.06 19.11 -4.89
CA ILE A 41 5.59 19.57 -6.21
C ILE A 41 4.52 20.68 -6.14
N ALA A 42 3.78 20.78 -5.04
CA ALA A 42 2.67 21.70 -4.95
C ALA A 42 3.14 23.13 -4.65
N PHE A 43 2.65 24.10 -5.43
CA PHE A 43 2.85 25.52 -5.14
C PHE A 43 2.26 25.95 -3.78
N ASP A 44 1.12 25.36 -3.39
CA ASP A 44 0.49 25.58 -2.09
C ASP A 44 -0.02 24.24 -1.51
N TYR A 45 0.86 23.57 -0.78
CA TYR A 45 0.53 22.33 -0.08
C TYR A 45 -0.53 22.54 1.03
N SER A 46 -0.59 23.73 1.66
CA SER A 46 -1.56 24.00 2.74
C SER A 46 -3.01 23.89 2.26
N SER A 47 -3.30 24.38 1.06
CA SER A 47 -4.62 24.23 0.44
C SER A 47 -4.97 22.77 0.15
N LEU A 48 -4.00 21.96 -0.25
CA LEU A 48 -4.20 20.52 -0.50
C LEU A 48 -4.45 19.76 0.81
N CYS A 49 -3.76 20.08 1.91
CA CYS A 49 -4.04 19.51 3.23
C CYS A 49 -5.49 19.77 3.67
N LYS A 50 -6.00 20.99 3.43
CA LYS A 50 -7.39 21.38 3.77
C LYS A 50 -8.42 20.63 2.94
N ALA A 51 -8.07 20.18 1.74
CA ALA A 51 -8.95 19.40 0.87
C ALA A 51 -9.24 17.99 1.41
N LYS A 52 -8.46 17.50 2.38
CA LYS A 52 -8.61 16.16 3.00
C LYS A 52 -8.74 15.05 1.96
N LEU A 53 -7.76 15.01 1.05
CA LEU A 53 -7.72 14.03 -0.02
C LEU A 53 -7.77 12.61 0.55
N SER A 54 -8.64 11.78 0.00
CA SER A 54 -8.57 10.33 0.24
C SER A 54 -7.33 9.75 -0.43
N PHE A 55 -6.85 8.60 0.07
CA PHE A 55 -5.71 7.91 -0.52
C PHE A 55 -5.85 7.70 -2.04
N SER A 56 -7.03 7.32 -2.53
CA SER A 56 -7.27 7.14 -3.96
C SER A 56 -7.14 8.44 -4.76
N GLN A 57 -7.58 9.57 -4.21
CA GLN A 57 -7.40 10.88 -4.84
C GLN A 57 -5.93 11.30 -4.82
N LEU A 58 -5.25 11.13 -3.68
CA LEU A 58 -3.83 11.44 -3.52
C LEU A 58 -2.98 10.70 -4.57
N VAL A 59 -3.19 9.38 -4.71
CA VAL A 59 -2.49 8.57 -5.72
C VAL A 59 -2.67 9.11 -7.13
N ARG A 60 -3.90 9.49 -7.52
CA ARG A 60 -4.19 10.01 -8.87
C ARG A 60 -3.60 11.38 -9.12
N ILE A 61 -3.61 12.24 -8.10
CA ILE A 61 -2.99 13.56 -8.19
C ILE A 61 -1.49 13.39 -8.36
N VAL A 62 -0.81 12.64 -7.48
CA VAL A 62 0.63 12.39 -7.60
C VAL A 62 0.98 11.75 -8.94
N GLN A 63 0.19 10.77 -9.41
CA GLN A 63 0.36 10.15 -10.72
C GLN A 63 0.28 11.15 -11.88
N ALA A 64 -0.55 12.19 -11.78
CA ALA A 64 -0.69 13.17 -12.84
C ALA A 64 0.50 14.13 -12.97
N PHE A 65 1.34 14.23 -11.92
CA PHE A 65 2.49 15.14 -11.88
C PHE A 65 3.84 14.45 -12.02
N LEU A 66 3.89 13.12 -11.91
CA LEU A 66 5.11 12.37 -12.14
C LEU A 66 5.15 11.91 -13.60
N ASP A 67 6.14 12.39 -14.35
CA ASP A 67 6.49 11.81 -15.65
C ASP A 67 6.83 10.32 -15.43
N ASP A 68 6.36 9.48 -16.36
CA ASP A 68 6.29 8.02 -16.29
C ASP A 68 7.30 7.41 -15.31
N PRO A 69 6.86 6.84 -14.16
CA PRO A 69 7.80 6.31 -13.18
C PRO A 69 8.68 5.26 -13.86
N CYS A 70 9.95 5.15 -13.46
CA CYS A 70 10.89 4.10 -13.91
C CYS A 70 10.30 2.67 -13.92
N HIS A 71 9.15 2.46 -13.28
CA HIS A 71 8.39 1.23 -13.30
C HIS A 71 6.91 1.49 -13.67
N PRO A 72 6.43 1.02 -14.83
CA PRO A 72 5.05 1.28 -15.29
C PRO A 72 3.98 0.73 -14.34
N ASN A 73 4.34 -0.21 -13.46
CA ASN A 73 3.42 -0.82 -12.52
C ASN A 73 3.38 -0.19 -11.12
N LEU A 74 4.14 0.89 -10.85
CA LEU A 74 4.12 1.55 -9.53
C LEU A 74 2.71 1.94 -9.08
N PHE A 75 2.05 2.83 -9.84
CA PHE A 75 0.71 3.30 -9.50
C PHE A 75 -0.37 2.20 -9.56
N PRO A 76 -0.39 1.30 -10.56
CA PRO A 76 -1.26 0.13 -10.52
C PRO A 76 -1.10 -0.70 -9.23
N SER A 77 0.13 -0.90 -8.75
CA SER A 77 0.42 -1.66 -7.53
C SER A 77 -0.09 -0.93 -6.29
N ILE A 78 0.14 0.38 -6.18
CA ILE A 78 -0.39 1.21 -5.08
C ILE A 78 -1.94 1.18 -5.06
N VAL A 79 -2.58 1.23 -6.23
CA VAL A 79 -4.04 1.11 -6.33
C VAL A 79 -4.53 -0.26 -5.87
N ASN A 80 -3.82 -1.34 -6.20
CA ASN A 80 -4.16 -2.69 -5.74
C ASN A 80 -3.92 -2.86 -4.23
N LEU A 81 -2.87 -2.25 -3.68
CA LEU A 81 -2.65 -2.19 -2.23
C LEU A 81 -3.83 -1.52 -1.51
N ASN A 82 -4.35 -0.41 -2.04
CA ASN A 82 -5.52 0.26 -1.47
C ASN A 82 -6.77 -0.65 -1.47
N LYS A 83 -6.97 -1.45 -2.52
CA LYS A 83 -8.07 -2.44 -2.55
C LYS A 83 -7.90 -3.50 -1.46
N LEU A 84 -6.67 -4.00 -1.29
CA LEU A 84 -6.33 -4.98 -0.26
C LEU A 84 -6.56 -4.41 1.15
N ARG A 85 -6.09 -3.19 1.39
CA ARG A 85 -6.35 -2.44 2.63
C ARG A 85 -7.84 -2.25 2.89
N ASN A 86 -8.61 -1.84 1.89
CA ASN A 86 -10.05 -1.62 2.06
C ASN A 86 -10.78 -2.92 2.40
N MET A 87 -10.40 -4.02 1.77
CA MET A 87 -10.96 -5.33 2.10
C MET A 87 -10.68 -5.73 3.56
N ILE A 88 -9.44 -5.50 4.04
CA ILE A 88 -9.07 -5.73 5.45
C ILE A 88 -9.87 -4.81 6.39
N ALA A 89 -9.97 -3.52 6.07
CA ALA A 89 -10.63 -2.54 6.94
C ALA A 89 -12.15 -2.76 7.05
N HIS A 90 -12.79 -3.33 6.02
CA HIS A 90 -14.22 -3.55 6.00
C HIS A 90 -14.65 -4.97 6.44
N ASN A 91 -13.71 -5.92 6.55
CA ASN A 91 -14.02 -7.31 6.90
C ASN A 91 -13.13 -7.78 8.05
N LEU A 92 -13.75 -8.12 9.20
CA LEU A 92 -13.06 -8.68 10.36
C LEU A 92 -12.34 -10.02 10.03
N GLU A 93 -12.90 -10.81 9.11
CA GLU A 93 -12.32 -12.05 8.59
C GLU A 93 -12.55 -12.12 7.07
N PRO A 94 -11.63 -11.64 6.23
CA PRO A 94 -11.79 -11.74 4.79
C PRO A 94 -11.55 -13.20 4.35
N CYS A 95 -12.58 -13.88 3.88
CA CYS A 95 -12.53 -15.30 3.48
C CYS A 95 -11.56 -15.63 2.32
N ASP A 96 -10.93 -14.62 1.72
CA ASP A 96 -10.04 -14.73 0.55
C ASP A 96 -8.74 -13.91 0.71
N LEU A 97 -8.33 -13.57 1.94
CA LEU A 97 -7.20 -12.65 2.14
C LEU A 97 -5.91 -13.14 1.46
N GLU A 98 -5.50 -14.38 1.69
CA GLU A 98 -4.31 -14.99 1.07
C GLU A 98 -4.39 -14.93 -0.47
N LYS A 99 -5.52 -15.33 -1.03
CA LYS A 99 -5.74 -15.26 -2.49
C LYS A 99 -5.60 -13.85 -3.05
N GLN A 100 -5.99 -12.82 -2.29
CA GLN A 100 -5.85 -11.43 -2.71
C GLN A 100 -4.42 -10.91 -2.51
N ILE A 101 -3.70 -11.39 -1.49
CA ILE A 101 -2.27 -11.15 -1.31
C ILE A 101 -1.49 -11.75 -2.48
N THR A 102 -1.72 -13.02 -2.81
CA THR A 102 -1.12 -13.67 -3.99
C THR A 102 -1.39 -12.88 -5.27
N LYS A 103 -2.64 -12.43 -5.50
CA LYS A 103 -2.98 -11.59 -6.67
C LYS A 103 -2.23 -10.26 -6.67
N PHE A 104 -2.11 -9.62 -5.50
CA PHE A 104 -1.34 -8.39 -5.35
C PHE A 104 0.12 -8.65 -5.73
N ILE A 105 0.76 -9.67 -5.16
CA ILE A 105 2.14 -10.08 -5.44
C ILE A 105 2.32 -10.29 -6.94
N THR A 106 1.52 -11.15 -7.56
CA THR A 106 1.62 -11.42 -9.02
C THR A 106 1.46 -10.15 -9.85
N SER A 107 0.54 -9.26 -9.47
CA SER A 107 0.32 -8.01 -10.21
C SER A 107 1.45 -7.00 -10.04
N ALA A 108 2.03 -6.93 -8.85
CA ALA A 108 3.10 -5.99 -8.50
C ALA A 108 4.46 -6.46 -9.05
N SER A 109 4.65 -7.78 -9.13
CA SER A 109 5.87 -8.40 -9.67
C SER A 109 5.88 -8.45 -11.20
N ASN A 110 4.73 -8.36 -11.85
CA ASN A 110 4.67 -8.28 -13.31
C ASN A 110 5.45 -7.03 -13.78
N GLY A 111 6.37 -7.20 -14.73
CA GLY A 111 7.15 -6.09 -15.31
C GLY A 111 8.46 -5.77 -14.58
N ILE A 112 8.67 -6.34 -13.40
CA ILE A 112 10.02 -6.52 -12.86
C ILE A 112 10.73 -7.52 -13.78
N GLU A 113 12.00 -7.27 -14.16
CA GLU A 113 12.77 -8.18 -15.01
C GLU A 113 12.62 -9.64 -14.55
N LYS A 114 12.60 -10.57 -15.52
CA LYS A 114 12.35 -12.02 -15.35
C LYS A 114 13.26 -12.74 -14.33
N ASP A 115 14.24 -12.04 -13.77
CA ASP A 115 15.30 -12.59 -12.93
C ASP A 115 15.00 -12.48 -11.43
N ILE A 116 13.87 -11.87 -11.03
CA ILE A 116 13.43 -11.93 -9.63
C ILE A 116 12.55 -13.17 -9.44
N GLU A 117 13.19 -14.27 -9.08
CA GLU A 117 12.52 -15.46 -8.58
C GLU A 117 11.88 -15.13 -7.23
N LEU A 118 10.55 -15.17 -7.17
CA LEU A 118 9.82 -15.09 -5.91
C LEU A 118 10.28 -16.23 -4.99
N GLU A 119 10.57 -15.93 -3.73
CA GLU A 119 11.03 -16.92 -2.76
C GLU A 119 9.88 -17.86 -2.34
N GLU A 120 10.23 -19.01 -1.74
CA GLU A 120 9.25 -19.87 -1.07
C GLU A 120 8.65 -19.15 0.15
N GLY A 121 7.49 -18.51 -0.05
CA GLY A 121 6.72 -17.90 1.04
C GLY A 121 5.94 -16.66 0.62
N GLU A 122 4.63 -16.66 0.83
CA GLU A 122 3.77 -15.52 0.49
C GLU A 122 4.18 -14.24 1.23
N SER A 123 4.51 -14.35 2.53
CA SER A 123 4.89 -13.19 3.35
C SER A 123 6.15 -12.49 2.86
N ILE A 124 7.18 -13.26 2.46
CA ILE A 124 8.45 -12.71 1.94
C ILE A 124 8.19 -11.96 0.64
N ASN A 125 7.41 -12.56 -0.26
CA ASN A 125 7.09 -11.95 -1.55
C ASN A 125 6.19 -10.71 -1.41
N LEU A 126 5.30 -10.70 -0.43
CA LEU A 126 4.51 -9.52 -0.06
C LEU A 126 5.42 -8.38 0.41
N GLU A 127 6.29 -8.65 1.37
CA GLU A 127 7.24 -7.66 1.91
C GLU A 127 8.16 -7.12 0.82
N PHE A 128 8.65 -7.99 -0.06
CA PHE A 128 9.46 -7.62 -1.21
C PHE A 128 8.71 -6.66 -2.15
N CYS A 129 7.49 -7.00 -2.58
CA CYS A 129 6.68 -6.14 -3.46
C CYS A 129 6.38 -4.78 -2.82
N LEU A 130 6.07 -4.75 -1.52
CA LEU A 130 5.88 -3.50 -0.78
C LEU A 130 7.18 -2.69 -0.71
N GLY A 131 8.30 -3.36 -0.48
CA GLY A 131 9.64 -2.78 -0.48
C GLY A 131 9.98 -2.09 -1.80
N LEU A 132 9.62 -2.70 -2.93
CA LEU A 132 9.82 -2.10 -4.24
C LEU A 132 9.01 -0.83 -4.46
N ILE A 133 7.73 -0.84 -4.06
CA ILE A 133 6.89 0.36 -4.13
C ILE A 133 7.50 1.48 -3.29
N MET A 134 7.87 1.18 -2.04
CA MET A 134 8.46 2.17 -1.13
C MET A 134 9.81 2.67 -1.65
N GLY A 135 10.65 1.78 -2.18
CA GLY A 135 11.95 2.13 -2.77
C GLY A 135 11.81 3.04 -3.99
N GLN A 136 10.85 2.76 -4.87
CA GLN A 136 10.57 3.60 -6.04
C GLN A 136 10.06 4.99 -5.63
N LEU A 137 9.13 5.07 -4.68
CA LEU A 137 8.66 6.36 -4.17
C LEU A 137 9.80 7.15 -3.50
N SER A 138 10.65 6.49 -2.70
CA SER A 138 11.84 7.12 -2.13
C SER A 138 12.79 7.64 -3.20
N ALA A 139 13.08 6.86 -4.24
CA ALA A 139 13.92 7.28 -5.36
C ALA A 139 13.31 8.48 -6.09
N THR A 140 11.99 8.49 -6.30
CA THR A 140 11.28 9.63 -6.87
C THR A 140 11.42 10.86 -6.00
N ILE A 141 11.18 10.76 -4.69
CA ILE A 141 11.34 11.87 -3.73
C ILE A 141 12.75 12.46 -3.82
N GLU A 142 13.79 11.64 -3.83
CA GLU A 142 15.17 12.11 -3.97
C GLU A 142 15.42 12.78 -5.33
N SER A 143 14.81 12.28 -6.41
CA SER A 143 15.01 12.84 -7.76
C SER A 143 14.33 14.19 -7.99
N ILE A 144 13.25 14.49 -7.26
CA ILE A 144 12.47 15.73 -7.43
C ILE A 144 12.79 16.78 -6.36
N LYS A 145 13.61 16.44 -5.35
CA LYS A 145 14.10 17.42 -4.38
C LYS A 145 14.95 18.48 -5.11
N PRO A 146 14.76 19.77 -4.80
CA PRO A 146 15.51 20.86 -5.42
C PRO A 146 17.00 20.89 -5.01
#